data_AF-A0A7K9WX44-F1
#
_entry.id   AF-A0A7K9WX44-F1
#
_cell.length_a   1.000
_cell.length_b   1.000
_cell.length_c   1.000
_cell.angle_alpha   90.00
_cell.angle_beta   90.00
_cell.angle_gamma   90.00
#
_symmetry.space_group_name_H-M   'P 1'
#
loop_
_entity.id
_entity.type
_entity.pdbx_description
1 polymer ?
#
loop_
_entity_poly.entity_id
_entity_poly.type
_entity_poly.pdbx_seq_one_letter_code
_entity_poly.pdbx_strand_id
1 'polypeptide(L)'
;VPSGVPPRHLATLLDILDALESPGGSPSTALNLGRGLGGVCSTPGCRAVLGDPPETPERPPGVTPTQWHFLTQLLGHHPATPELGTLLAPDGSTVALGPLLAGIEVGLRSGGFGRPLPVLNPPADPLLVVTIAEALGTSFVLAGGDKNNVTHNVTALGPDGCWDNVENPQNYTPRGPPSLVPDPVAIGAMDGVVLGTQLARGPLPVAQLLRGYYGAGNGSEERRPPSSYRRRDFGALVTPGRLEKEVAAVLGVLRALSPVPEWLRDLGTEEVATVARRAAREFSERYV
;
A
#
# COMPACT_ATOMS: atom_id res chain seq x y z
N VAL A 1 0.25 21.63 27.84
CA VAL A 1 1.29 21.73 26.78
C VAL A 1 1.55 20.34 26.25
N PRO A 2 1.48 20.09 24.93
CA PRO A 2 0.73 20.81 23.90
C PRO A 2 -0.47 19.94 23.42
N SER A 3 -1.62 20.45 22.96
CA SER A 3 -1.83 20.90 21.57
C SER A 3 -0.96 20.17 20.53
N GLY A 4 -0.85 18.84 20.63
CA GLY A 4 0.07 18.01 19.85
C GLY A 4 -0.59 17.33 18.66
N VAL A 5 0.17 17.20 17.58
CA VAL A 5 -0.17 16.37 16.41
C VAL A 5 -0.40 14.92 16.87
N PRO A 6 -1.47 14.24 16.46
CA PRO A 6 -1.72 12.86 16.84
C PRO A 6 -0.55 11.94 16.45
N PRO A 7 -0.22 10.92 17.24
CA PRO A 7 0.84 9.98 16.89
C PRO A 7 0.52 9.25 15.59
N ARG A 8 1.57 8.95 14.82
CA ARG A 8 1.52 8.06 13.65
C ARG A 8 1.44 6.59 14.07
N HIS A 9 0.48 6.28 14.93
CA HIS A 9 0.12 4.94 15.31
C HIS A 9 -1.11 4.46 14.54
N LEU A 10 -1.16 3.16 14.28
CA LEU A 10 -2.36 2.54 13.71
C LEU A 10 -3.59 2.77 14.60
N ALA A 11 -3.43 2.80 15.93
CA ALA A 11 -4.53 3.07 16.86
C ALA A 11 -5.21 4.43 16.57
N THR A 12 -4.41 5.46 16.27
CA THR A 12 -4.94 6.78 15.90
C THR A 12 -5.75 6.74 14.61
N LEU A 13 -5.32 5.95 13.62
CA LEU A 13 -6.10 5.73 12.41
C LEU A 13 -7.42 5.00 12.74
N LEU A 14 -7.39 3.97 13.60
CA LEU A 14 -8.58 3.21 13.98
C LEU A 14 -9.65 4.09 14.63
N ASP A 15 -9.26 5.01 15.50
CA ASP A 15 -10.21 5.96 16.12
C ASP A 15 -10.91 6.85 15.07
N ILE A 16 -10.18 7.23 14.02
CA ILE A 16 -10.71 8.04 12.93
C ILE A 16 -11.62 7.19 12.02
N LEU A 17 -11.21 5.96 11.71
CA LEU A 17 -12.02 5.03 10.92
C LEU A 17 -13.32 4.68 11.64
N ASP A 18 -13.29 4.41 12.95
CA ASP A 18 -14.50 4.18 13.74
C ASP A 18 -15.44 5.39 13.67
N ALA A 19 -14.92 6.63 13.73
CA ALA A 19 -15.73 7.84 13.59
C ALA A 19 -16.38 7.97 12.20
N LEU A 20 -15.66 7.53 11.15
CA LEU A 20 -16.16 7.54 9.76
C LEU A 20 -17.18 6.40 9.48
N GLU A 21 -17.08 5.29 10.20
CA GLU A 21 -17.93 4.10 10.03
C GLU A 21 -19.11 4.04 11.04
N SER A 22 -19.11 4.90 12.06
CA SER A 22 -20.19 5.04 13.06
C SER A 22 -21.49 5.59 12.47
N PRO A 23 -22.65 5.31 13.11
CA PRO A 23 -23.78 4.62 12.47
C PRO A 23 -24.32 5.33 11.23
N GLY A 24 -24.20 4.65 10.08
CA GLY A 24 -24.65 5.12 8.76
C GLY A 24 -23.52 5.28 7.74
N GLY A 25 -22.25 5.26 8.19
CA GLY A 25 -21.08 5.28 7.32
C GLY A 25 -20.89 3.96 6.55
N SER A 26 -20.70 4.05 5.23
CA SER A 26 -20.27 2.90 4.42
C SER A 26 -18.76 2.66 4.59
N PRO A 27 -18.26 1.41 4.60
CA PRO A 27 -16.82 1.11 4.53
C PRO A 27 -16.12 1.81 3.34
N SER A 28 -16.87 2.12 2.28
CA SER A 28 -16.37 2.88 1.14
C SER A 28 -16.02 4.34 1.46
N THR A 29 -16.58 4.94 2.52
CA THR A 29 -16.33 6.34 2.88
C THR A 29 -14.87 6.56 3.25
N ALA A 30 -14.30 5.71 4.10
CA ALA A 30 -12.89 5.81 4.50
C ALA A 30 -11.94 5.60 3.31
N LEU A 31 -12.29 4.71 2.40
CA LEU A 31 -11.47 4.41 1.21
C LEU A 31 -11.55 5.52 0.16
N ASN A 32 -12.75 6.04 -0.10
CA ASN A 32 -12.94 7.21 -0.96
C ASN A 32 -12.21 8.43 -0.40
N LEU A 33 -12.20 8.59 0.93
CA LEU A 33 -11.44 9.64 1.60
C LEU A 33 -9.94 9.46 1.39
N GLY A 34 -9.43 8.23 1.56
CA GLY A 34 -8.02 7.93 1.32
C GLY A 34 -7.58 8.21 -0.11
N ARG A 35 -8.45 7.94 -1.08
CA ARG A 35 -8.21 8.26 -2.50
C ARG A 35 -8.26 9.76 -2.77
N GLY A 36 -9.28 10.45 -2.27
CA GLY A 36 -9.45 11.88 -2.50
C GLY A 36 -8.35 12.73 -1.84
N LEU A 37 -7.74 12.23 -0.76
CA LEU A 37 -6.57 12.86 -0.15
C LEU A 37 -5.25 12.54 -0.88
N GLY A 38 -5.27 11.72 -1.94
CA GLY A 38 -4.10 11.45 -2.79
C GLY A 38 -3.15 10.35 -2.29
N GLY A 39 -3.41 9.78 -1.11
CA GLY A 39 -2.52 8.80 -0.47
C GLY A 39 -2.80 7.36 -0.82
N VAL A 40 -4.00 7.09 -1.29
CA VAL A 40 -4.40 5.79 -1.82
C VAL A 40 -4.48 5.94 -3.33
N CYS A 41 -3.67 5.17 -4.06
CA CYS A 41 -3.77 5.02 -5.51
C CYS A 41 -3.28 6.20 -6.37
N SER A 42 -2.04 6.63 -6.17
CA SER A 42 -1.42 7.72 -6.93
C SER A 42 -0.75 7.29 -8.25
N THR A 43 -0.46 6.00 -8.42
CA THR A 43 0.28 5.44 -9.56
C THR A 43 -0.62 5.14 -10.77
N PRO A 44 -0.09 5.18 -12.01
CA PRO A 44 -0.89 4.94 -13.20
C PRO A 44 -1.59 3.57 -13.24
N GLY A 45 -0.90 2.50 -12.86
CA GLY A 45 -1.49 1.14 -12.81
C GLY A 45 -2.59 1.05 -11.76
N CYS A 46 -2.39 1.68 -10.60
CA CYS A 46 -3.43 1.75 -9.60
C CYS A 46 -4.67 2.50 -10.12
N ARG A 47 -4.50 3.66 -10.78
CA ARG A 47 -5.62 4.40 -11.38
C ARG A 47 -6.31 3.63 -12.49
N ALA A 48 -5.59 2.80 -13.23
CA ALA A 48 -6.18 1.91 -14.23
C ALA A 48 -7.14 0.88 -13.58
N VAL A 49 -6.94 0.52 -12.31
CA VAL A 49 -7.80 -0.40 -11.55
C VAL A 49 -8.91 0.31 -10.80
N LEU A 50 -8.55 1.28 -9.96
CA LEU A 50 -9.48 1.91 -9.03
C LEU A 50 -10.17 3.13 -9.65
N GLY A 51 -9.63 3.70 -10.72
CA GLY A 51 -10.05 4.96 -11.36
C GLY A 51 -9.29 6.16 -10.82
N ASP A 52 -9.58 7.34 -11.36
CA ASP A 52 -9.04 8.60 -10.83
C ASP A 52 -9.51 8.86 -9.40
N PRO A 53 -8.68 9.49 -8.55
CA PRO A 53 -9.12 9.88 -7.22
C PRO A 53 -10.30 10.85 -7.33
N PRO A 54 -11.30 10.76 -6.43
CA PRO A 54 -12.34 11.78 -6.35
C PRO A 54 -11.72 13.14 -6.02
N GLU A 55 -12.46 14.23 -6.25
CA GLU A 55 -12.04 15.56 -5.81
C GLU A 55 -11.68 15.58 -4.32
N THR A 56 -10.73 16.44 -3.95
CA THR A 56 -10.26 16.52 -2.56
C THR A 56 -11.44 16.73 -1.62
N PRO A 57 -11.72 15.75 -0.74
CA PRO A 57 -12.94 15.76 0.04
C PRO A 57 -12.89 16.84 1.11
N GLU A 58 -14.05 17.43 1.42
CA GLU A 58 -14.20 18.23 2.63
C GLU A 58 -14.11 17.33 3.88
N ARG A 59 -13.74 17.93 5.02
CA ARG A 59 -13.67 17.21 6.30
C ARG A 59 -15.04 16.59 6.63
N PRO A 60 -15.15 15.26 6.77
CA PRO A 60 -16.41 14.62 7.08
C PRO A 60 -16.97 15.02 8.45
N PRO A 61 -18.30 15.02 8.62
CA PRO A 61 -18.91 15.16 9.94
C PRO A 61 -18.45 14.00 10.83
N GLY A 62 -18.14 14.29 12.10
CA GLY A 62 -17.60 13.30 13.05
C GLY A 62 -16.07 13.25 13.12
N VAL A 63 -15.34 13.75 12.12
CA VAL A 63 -13.88 13.88 12.17
C VAL A 63 -13.50 15.26 12.70
N THR A 64 -12.72 15.33 13.77
CA THR A 64 -12.25 16.61 14.35
C THR A 64 -11.24 17.32 13.43
N PRO A 65 -11.03 18.65 13.55
CA PRO A 65 -10.02 19.36 12.76
C PRO A 65 -8.60 18.77 12.90
N THR A 66 -8.25 18.31 14.09
CA THR A 66 -6.95 17.69 14.37
C THR A 66 -6.81 16.34 13.68
N GLN A 67 -7.83 15.48 13.77
CA GLN A 67 -7.85 14.19 13.05
C GLN A 67 -7.83 14.39 11.53
N TRP A 68 -8.54 15.40 11.03
CA TRP A 68 -8.53 15.76 9.62
C TRP A 68 -7.14 16.18 9.15
N HIS A 69 -6.49 17.09 9.87
CA HIS A 69 -5.13 17.51 9.57
C HIS A 69 -4.16 16.32 9.56
N PHE A 70 -4.25 15.44 10.55
CA PHE A 70 -3.47 14.20 10.60
C PHE A 70 -3.69 13.32 9.37
N LEU A 71 -4.95 13.05 8.97
CA LEU A 71 -5.24 12.28 7.76
C LEU A 71 -4.67 12.93 6.50
N THR A 72 -4.81 14.26 6.37
CA THR A 72 -4.27 14.97 5.19
C THR A 72 -2.74 14.90 5.12
N GLN A 73 -2.03 14.89 6.25
CA GLN A 73 -0.58 14.70 6.25
C GLN A 73 -0.16 13.27 5.96
N LEU A 74 -0.92 12.30 6.47
CA LEU A 74 -0.63 10.88 6.32
C LEU A 74 -0.95 10.39 4.90
N LEU A 75 -2.01 10.92 4.28
CA LEU A 75 -2.47 10.48 2.97
C LEU A 75 -2.08 11.48 1.87
N GLY A 76 -2.00 12.78 2.15
CA GLY A 76 -1.58 13.78 1.15
C GLY A 76 -0.09 13.87 0.85
N HIS A 77 0.69 12.83 1.16
CA HIS A 77 2.13 12.83 0.91
C HIS A 77 2.45 12.52 -0.55
N HIS A 78 3.65 12.93 -0.99
CA HIS A 78 4.10 12.67 -2.34
C HIS A 78 4.57 11.21 -2.49
N PRO A 79 4.35 10.52 -3.63
CA PRO A 79 4.79 9.14 -3.80
C PRO A 79 6.31 8.95 -3.68
N ALA A 80 7.10 10.00 -3.89
CA ALA A 80 8.55 9.98 -3.68
C ALA A 80 8.98 10.09 -2.20
N THR A 81 8.04 10.32 -1.28
CA THR A 81 8.26 10.35 0.17
C THR A 81 7.36 9.32 0.87
N PRO A 82 7.44 8.03 0.49
CA PRO A 82 6.56 6.98 1.02
C PRO A 82 6.64 6.84 2.55
N GLU A 83 7.74 7.26 3.18
CA GLU A 83 7.90 7.33 4.64
C GLU A 83 6.82 8.15 5.34
N LEU A 84 6.31 9.21 4.69
CA LEU A 84 5.25 10.07 5.24
C LEU A 84 3.87 9.40 5.21
N GLY A 85 3.72 8.29 4.47
CA GLY A 85 2.51 7.48 4.40
C GLY A 85 2.47 6.32 5.39
N THR A 86 3.40 6.29 6.34
CA THR A 86 3.58 5.13 7.22
C THR A 86 3.01 5.34 8.62
N LEU A 87 2.64 4.23 9.25
CA LEU A 87 2.21 4.15 10.65
C LEU A 87 2.97 3.04 11.38
N LEU A 88 3.18 3.24 12.68
CA LEU A 88 3.65 2.20 13.59
C LEU A 88 2.46 1.35 14.06
N ALA A 89 2.48 0.08 13.69
CA ALA A 89 1.48 -0.91 14.09
C ALA A 89 1.78 -1.51 15.48
N PRO A 90 0.76 -2.02 16.19
CA PRO A 90 0.91 -2.63 17.52
C PRO A 90 1.89 -3.80 17.58
N ASP A 91 2.06 -4.53 16.48
CA ASP A 91 3.02 -5.63 16.38
C ASP A 91 4.48 -5.18 16.19
N GLY A 92 4.75 -3.88 16.31
CA GLY A 92 6.07 -3.27 16.18
C GLY A 92 6.52 -3.01 14.74
N SER A 93 5.71 -3.37 13.74
CA SER A 93 6.05 -3.11 12.35
C SER A 93 5.63 -1.72 11.88
N THR A 94 6.38 -1.18 10.93
CA THR A 94 6.00 0.04 10.21
C THR A 94 5.29 -0.34 8.92
N VAL A 95 4.10 0.20 8.68
CA VAL A 95 3.26 -0.15 7.53
C VAL A 95 2.92 1.09 6.72
N ALA A 96 3.07 1.01 5.39
CA ALA A 96 2.59 2.05 4.47
C ALA A 96 1.09 1.88 4.20
N LEU A 97 0.32 2.96 4.38
CA LEU A 97 -1.13 2.91 4.22
C LEU A 97 -1.62 2.81 2.78
N GLY A 98 -0.92 3.44 1.84
CA GLY A 98 -1.33 3.49 0.44
C GLY A 98 -1.66 2.10 -0.14
N PRO A 99 -0.68 1.17 -0.20
CA PRO A 99 -0.93 -0.17 -0.73
C PRO A 99 -1.87 -1.00 0.16
N LEU A 100 -1.85 -0.81 1.48
CA LEU A 100 -2.77 -1.48 2.42
C LEU A 100 -4.23 -1.16 2.11
N LEU A 101 -4.57 0.13 2.04
CA LEU A 101 -5.93 0.60 1.78
C LEU A 101 -6.38 0.30 0.34
N ALA A 102 -5.46 0.37 -0.64
CA ALA A 102 -5.77 0.00 -2.02
C ALA A 102 -6.14 -1.48 -2.16
N GLY A 103 -5.41 -2.38 -1.47
CA GLY A 103 -5.74 -3.80 -1.44
C GLY A 103 -7.10 -4.10 -0.78
N ILE A 104 -7.40 -3.41 0.32
CA ILE A 104 -8.71 -3.48 1.00
C ILE A 104 -9.85 -3.04 0.06
N GLU A 105 -9.67 -1.94 -0.67
CA GLU A 105 -10.68 -1.45 -1.63
C GLU A 105 -10.93 -2.43 -2.77
N VAL A 106 -9.87 -3.00 -3.36
CA VAL A 106 -10.01 -4.04 -4.39
C VAL A 106 -10.71 -5.27 -3.82
N GLY A 107 -10.41 -5.67 -2.58
CA GLY A 107 -11.08 -6.77 -1.90
C GLY A 107 -12.60 -6.56 -1.76
N LEU A 108 -13.02 -5.39 -1.27
CA LEU A 108 -14.44 -5.04 -1.16
C LEU A 108 -15.15 -5.05 -2.52
N ARG A 109 -14.54 -4.44 -3.54
CA ARG A 109 -15.13 -4.41 -4.89
C ARG A 109 -15.24 -5.80 -5.50
N SER A 110 -14.25 -6.66 -5.26
CA SER A 110 -14.28 -8.07 -5.68
C SER A 110 -15.38 -8.87 -4.99
N GLY A 111 -15.69 -8.54 -3.74
CA GLY A 111 -16.81 -9.12 -2.98
C GLY A 111 -18.19 -8.54 -3.34
N GLY A 112 -18.28 -7.64 -4.33
CA GLY A 112 -19.54 -7.02 -4.76
C GLY A 112 -19.89 -5.70 -4.05
N PHE A 113 -18.99 -5.16 -3.22
CA PHE A 113 -19.20 -3.91 -2.48
C PHE A 113 -18.52 -2.75 -3.21
N GLY A 114 -19.24 -2.11 -4.13
CA GLY A 114 -18.80 -0.94 -4.87
C GLY A 114 -18.84 -1.13 -6.38
N ARG A 115 -18.09 -0.29 -7.11
CA ARG A 115 -18.02 -0.37 -8.57
C ARG A 115 -17.26 -1.64 -8.99
N PRO A 116 -17.73 -2.40 -10.00
CA PRO A 116 -16.99 -3.52 -10.55
C PRO A 116 -15.58 -3.14 -10.97
N LEU A 117 -14.62 -4.04 -10.74
CA LEU A 117 -13.24 -3.87 -11.19
C LEU A 117 -13.16 -3.94 -12.72
N PRO A 118 -12.28 -3.14 -13.34
CA PRO A 118 -12.09 -3.18 -14.78
C PRO A 118 -11.37 -4.46 -15.20
N VAL A 119 -11.58 -4.87 -16.45
CA VAL A 119 -10.75 -5.87 -17.11
C VAL A 119 -9.53 -5.16 -17.68
N LEU A 120 -8.35 -5.47 -17.16
CA LEU A 120 -7.09 -4.91 -17.64
C LEU A 120 -6.66 -5.58 -18.94
N ASN A 121 -5.96 -4.82 -19.80
CA ASN A 121 -5.34 -5.34 -21.02
C ASN A 121 -3.88 -4.86 -21.11
N PRO A 122 -2.88 -5.76 -21.09
CA PRO A 122 -3.01 -7.22 -20.90
C PRO A 122 -3.64 -7.60 -19.55
N PRO A 123 -4.19 -8.81 -19.41
CA PRO A 123 -4.77 -9.27 -18.15
C PRO A 123 -3.73 -9.26 -17.03
N ALA A 124 -4.08 -8.61 -15.92
CA ALA A 124 -3.31 -8.59 -14.68
C ALA A 124 -4.29 -8.64 -13.49
N ASP A 125 -3.85 -9.21 -12.37
CA ASP A 125 -4.63 -9.28 -11.14
C ASP A 125 -4.78 -7.88 -10.53
N PRO A 126 -6.00 -7.30 -10.47
CA PRO A 126 -6.21 -5.97 -9.92
C PRO A 126 -5.69 -5.81 -8.49
N LEU A 127 -5.75 -6.86 -7.67
CA LEU A 127 -5.28 -6.82 -6.29
C LEU A 127 -3.76 -6.68 -6.22
N LEU A 128 -3.04 -7.38 -7.09
CA LEU A 128 -1.57 -7.32 -7.11
C LEU A 128 -1.07 -6.07 -7.82
N VAL A 129 -1.78 -5.58 -8.83
CA VAL A 129 -1.49 -4.31 -9.51
C VAL A 129 -1.46 -3.14 -8.52
N VAL A 130 -2.51 -2.98 -7.70
CA VAL A 130 -2.63 -1.83 -6.79
C VAL A 130 -1.78 -1.92 -5.52
N THR A 131 -1.31 -3.11 -5.17
CA THR A 131 -0.56 -3.34 -3.93
C THR A 131 0.94 -3.38 -4.17
N ILE A 132 1.43 -4.28 -5.04
CA ILE A 132 2.88 -4.59 -5.10
C ILE A 132 3.46 -4.71 -6.51
N ALA A 133 2.70 -5.19 -7.48
CA ALA A 133 3.25 -5.54 -8.80
C ALA A 133 3.77 -4.30 -9.54
N GLU A 134 3.00 -3.22 -9.57
CA GLU A 134 3.43 -1.96 -10.20
C GLU A 134 4.69 -1.41 -9.51
N ALA A 135 4.66 -1.33 -8.18
CA ALA A 135 5.77 -0.81 -7.39
C ALA A 135 7.05 -1.61 -7.62
N LEU A 136 6.97 -2.95 -7.65
CA LEU A 136 8.10 -3.82 -7.96
C LEU A 136 8.62 -3.63 -9.38
N GLY A 137 7.72 -3.65 -10.37
CA GLY A 137 8.10 -3.47 -11.77
C GLY A 137 8.83 -2.16 -11.99
N THR A 138 8.24 -1.05 -11.55
CA THR A 138 8.86 0.28 -11.69
C THR A 138 10.16 0.39 -10.91
N SER A 139 10.22 -0.09 -9.66
CA SER A 139 11.43 -0.02 -8.83
C SER A 139 12.60 -0.76 -9.47
N PHE A 140 12.38 -1.97 -9.99
CA PHE A 140 13.43 -2.77 -10.62
C PHE A 140 13.85 -2.25 -12.00
N VAL A 141 12.96 -1.62 -12.77
CA VAL A 141 13.35 -0.94 -14.01
C VAL A 141 14.24 0.27 -13.68
N LEU A 142 13.83 1.12 -12.74
CA LEU A 142 14.57 2.33 -12.39
C LEU A 142 15.92 2.02 -11.73
N ALA A 143 15.97 1.02 -10.84
CA ALA A 143 17.22 0.57 -10.23
C ALA A 143 18.14 -0.19 -11.21
N GLY A 144 17.61 -0.62 -12.36
CA GLY A 144 18.35 -1.30 -13.43
C GLY A 144 18.93 -0.37 -14.50
N GLY A 145 18.64 0.94 -14.45
CA GLY A 145 19.13 1.94 -15.41
C GLY A 145 20.66 2.05 -15.46
N ASP A 146 21.17 2.56 -16.60
CA ASP A 146 22.57 2.55 -17.05
C ASP A 146 23.64 2.49 -15.95
N LYS A 147 24.34 1.35 -15.86
CA LYS A 147 25.49 1.10 -14.98
C LYS A 147 26.69 2.05 -15.22
N ASN A 148 26.62 2.85 -16.28
CA ASN A 148 27.66 3.79 -16.70
C ASN A 148 27.35 5.24 -16.27
N ASN A 149 26.18 5.51 -15.70
CA ASN A 149 25.84 6.81 -15.16
C ASN A 149 26.03 6.83 -13.63
N VAL A 150 26.69 7.87 -13.12
CA VAL A 150 27.15 8.04 -11.73
C VAL A 150 25.98 8.40 -10.80
N THR A 151 24.88 7.64 -10.87
CA THR A 151 23.71 7.75 -9.96
C THR A 151 23.44 6.39 -9.31
N HIS A 152 24.48 5.83 -8.68
CA HIS A 152 24.48 4.59 -7.90
C HIS A 152 23.68 4.63 -6.57
N ASN A 153 22.69 5.52 -6.42
CA ASN A 153 22.07 5.80 -5.13
C ASN A 153 20.63 5.30 -4.95
N VAL A 154 20.09 4.49 -5.87
CA VAL A 154 18.72 3.93 -5.75
C VAL A 154 18.79 2.41 -5.64
N THR A 155 18.09 1.85 -4.64
CA THR A 155 17.93 0.40 -4.48
C THR A 155 16.53 -0.04 -4.92
N ALA A 156 16.41 -1.27 -5.42
CA ALA A 156 15.12 -1.79 -5.88
C ALA A 156 14.17 -2.16 -4.73
N LEU A 157 14.72 -2.53 -3.56
CA LEU A 157 13.99 -2.95 -2.36
C LEU A 157 14.64 -2.39 -1.09
N GLY A 158 13.84 -2.19 -0.05
CA GLY A 158 14.26 -1.59 1.21
C GLY A 158 14.56 -0.10 1.05
N PRO A 159 15.13 0.57 2.06
CA PRO A 159 15.53 0.07 3.36
C PRO A 159 14.35 -0.03 4.33
N ASP A 160 14.65 -0.51 5.55
CA ASP A 160 13.87 -0.20 6.73
C ASP A 160 14.20 1.22 7.24
N GLY A 161 13.78 1.53 8.45
CA GLY A 161 13.95 2.83 9.05
C GLY A 161 13.62 2.81 10.53
N CYS A 162 13.64 3.98 11.14
CA CYS A 162 13.33 4.12 12.56
C CYS A 162 12.35 5.26 12.79
N TRP A 163 11.49 5.05 13.78
CA TRP A 163 10.71 6.11 14.38
C TRP A 163 11.56 6.94 15.33
N ASP A 164 11.28 8.23 15.40
CA ASP A 164 11.84 9.14 16.39
C ASP A 164 11.44 8.77 17.83
N ASN A 165 10.22 8.26 18.01
CA ASN A 165 9.71 7.75 19.28
C ASN A 165 8.72 6.60 19.04
N VAL A 166 8.76 5.54 19.85
CA VAL A 166 7.88 4.37 19.70
C VAL A 166 6.53 4.49 20.42
N GLU A 167 6.44 5.34 21.44
CA GLU A 167 5.21 5.62 22.20
C GLU A 167 4.40 6.77 21.58
N ASN A 168 5.10 7.71 20.93
CA ASN A 168 4.52 8.86 20.24
C ASN A 168 5.25 9.11 18.91
N PRO A 169 5.14 8.19 17.92
CA PRO A 169 5.81 8.29 16.64
C PRO A 169 5.33 9.51 15.85
N GLN A 170 6.25 10.33 15.37
CA GLN A 170 5.93 11.50 14.54
C GLN A 170 6.70 11.47 13.22
N ASN A 171 7.93 10.96 13.23
CA ASN A 171 8.80 10.95 12.07
C ASN A 171 9.42 9.56 11.86
N TYR A 172 9.20 8.99 10.68
CA TYR A 172 9.88 7.78 10.24
C TYR A 172 11.05 8.16 9.32
N THR A 173 12.26 7.72 9.68
CA THR A 173 13.49 8.01 8.92
C THR A 173 14.03 6.72 8.28
N PRO A 174 14.05 6.60 6.95
CA PRO A 174 14.68 5.48 6.25
C PRO A 174 16.18 5.36 6.56
N ARG A 175 16.69 4.13 6.68
CA ARG A 175 18.10 3.82 6.99
C ARG A 175 18.82 3.17 5.80
N GLY A 176 18.84 3.86 4.67
CA GLY A 176 19.53 3.37 3.48
C GLY A 176 19.21 4.18 2.23
N PRO A 177 19.67 3.71 1.06
CA PRO A 177 19.42 4.37 -0.22
C PRO A 177 17.92 4.44 -0.52
N PRO A 178 17.41 5.50 -1.16
CA PRO A 178 16.00 5.58 -1.56
C PRO A 178 15.57 4.40 -2.44
N SER A 179 14.30 4.03 -2.32
CA SER A 179 13.62 3.03 -3.13
C SER A 179 12.14 3.37 -3.27
N LEU A 180 11.51 2.87 -4.32
CA LEU A 180 10.05 2.89 -4.44
C LEU A 180 9.38 1.78 -3.61
N VAL A 181 10.14 0.78 -3.17
CA VAL A 181 9.63 -0.33 -2.33
C VAL A 181 10.47 -0.43 -1.05
N PRO A 182 10.42 0.59 -0.18
CA PRO A 182 10.99 0.47 1.17
C PRO A 182 10.20 -0.58 1.98
N ASP A 183 10.79 -1.06 3.07
CA ASP A 183 10.20 -2.16 3.85
C ASP A 183 8.75 -1.87 4.32
N PRO A 184 8.36 -0.63 4.72
CA PRO A 184 6.97 -0.32 5.02
C PRO A 184 6.00 -0.47 3.85
N VAL A 185 6.44 -0.17 2.63
CA VAL A 185 5.63 -0.35 1.41
C VAL A 185 5.44 -1.84 1.13
N ALA A 186 6.51 -2.64 1.24
CA ALA A 186 6.41 -4.09 1.12
C ALA A 186 5.47 -4.69 2.19
N ILE A 187 5.55 -4.24 3.45
CA ILE A 187 4.68 -4.68 4.54
C ILE A 187 3.22 -4.30 4.25
N GLY A 188 2.95 -3.04 3.92
CA GLY A 188 1.60 -2.57 3.61
C GLY A 188 0.98 -3.26 2.40
N ALA A 189 1.79 -3.57 1.40
CA ALA A 189 1.34 -4.32 0.24
C ALA A 189 1.01 -5.79 0.55
N MET A 190 1.87 -6.47 1.31
CA MET A 190 1.56 -7.85 1.76
C MET A 190 0.27 -7.90 2.57
N ASP A 191 0.13 -6.99 3.53
CA ASP A 191 -1.06 -6.88 4.38
C ASP A 191 -2.30 -6.54 3.55
N GLY A 192 -2.19 -5.62 2.58
CA GLY A 192 -3.25 -5.27 1.65
C GLY A 192 -3.73 -6.46 0.80
N VAL A 193 -2.83 -7.33 0.35
CA VAL A 193 -3.20 -8.56 -0.39
C VAL A 193 -3.92 -9.56 0.52
N VAL A 194 -3.38 -9.80 1.73
CA VAL A 194 -3.99 -10.73 2.70
C VAL A 194 -5.39 -10.28 3.08
N LEU A 195 -5.54 -9.01 3.47
CA LEU A 195 -6.80 -8.41 3.89
C LEU A 195 -7.79 -8.23 2.75
N GLY A 196 -7.32 -7.82 1.57
CA GLY A 196 -8.15 -7.71 0.37
C GLY A 196 -8.73 -9.06 -0.05
N THR A 197 -7.93 -10.12 0.00
CA THR A 197 -8.40 -11.49 -0.26
C THR A 197 -9.45 -11.96 0.76
N GLN A 198 -9.30 -11.58 2.03
CA GLN A 198 -10.28 -11.87 3.07
C GLN A 198 -11.61 -11.16 2.79
N LEU A 199 -11.58 -9.86 2.47
CA LEU A 199 -12.78 -9.06 2.22
C LEU A 199 -13.55 -9.45 0.96
N ALA A 200 -12.87 -10.02 -0.03
CA ALA A 200 -13.53 -10.57 -1.22
C ALA A 200 -14.53 -11.71 -0.88
N ARG A 201 -14.42 -12.32 0.31
CA ARG A 201 -15.32 -13.38 0.79
C ARG A 201 -16.49 -12.86 1.64
N GLY A 202 -16.42 -11.62 2.10
CA GLY A 202 -17.44 -11.03 2.95
C GLY A 202 -17.00 -9.68 3.51
N PRO A 203 -17.88 -8.67 3.54
CA PRO A 203 -17.52 -7.33 3.97
C PRO A 203 -17.35 -7.28 5.50
N LEU A 204 -16.37 -6.51 5.95
CA LEU A 204 -16.24 -6.08 7.33
C LEU A 204 -15.96 -4.58 7.33
N PRO A 205 -16.38 -3.83 8.37
CA PRO A 205 -15.88 -2.48 8.61
C PRO A 205 -14.35 -2.47 8.62
N VAL A 206 -13.74 -1.48 7.98
CA VAL A 206 -12.29 -1.41 7.83
C VAL A 206 -11.62 -1.28 9.20
N ALA A 207 -12.20 -0.51 10.12
CA ALA A 207 -11.68 -0.40 11.49
C ALA A 207 -11.70 -1.76 12.21
N GLN A 208 -12.78 -2.52 12.09
CA GLN A 208 -12.90 -3.85 12.69
C GLN A 208 -11.88 -4.83 12.10
N LEU A 209 -11.68 -4.80 10.78
CA LEU A 209 -10.71 -5.65 10.10
C LEU A 209 -9.28 -5.39 10.57
N LEU A 210 -8.85 -4.13 10.53
CA LEU A 210 -7.50 -3.72 10.93
C LEU A 210 -7.24 -3.99 12.41
N ARG A 211 -8.25 -3.75 13.26
CA ARG A 211 -8.21 -4.06 14.68
C ARG A 211 -7.95 -5.54 14.95
N GLY A 212 -8.68 -6.43 14.27
CA GLY A 212 -8.49 -7.87 14.41
C GLY A 212 -7.16 -8.37 13.82
N TYR A 213 -6.71 -7.77 12.72
CA TYR A 213 -5.49 -8.19 12.04
C TYR A 213 -4.21 -7.81 12.80
N TYR A 214 -4.11 -6.56 13.26
CA TYR A 214 -2.93 -6.07 13.99
C TYR A 214 -3.01 -6.28 15.51
N GLY A 215 -4.12 -6.80 16.03
CA GLY A 215 -4.30 -7.02 17.47
C GLY A 215 -4.49 -5.73 18.28
N ALA A 216 -5.08 -4.69 17.69
CA ALA A 216 -5.27 -3.39 18.33
C ALA A 216 -6.55 -3.37 19.21
N GLY A 217 -6.60 -4.13 20.32
CA GLY A 217 -7.78 -4.14 21.19
C GLY A 217 -7.58 -4.80 22.56
N ASN A 218 -8.57 -4.67 23.45
CA ASN A 218 -8.52 -5.07 24.86
C ASN A 218 -8.58 -6.59 25.12
N GLY A 219 -8.31 -7.43 24.11
CA GLY A 219 -8.44 -8.89 24.19
C GLY A 219 -7.08 -9.57 24.32
N SER A 220 -6.87 -10.28 25.43
CA SER A 220 -5.74 -11.16 25.81
C SER A 220 -4.48 -11.07 24.92
N GLU A 221 -3.42 -10.49 25.47
CA GLU A 221 -2.05 -10.48 24.93
C GLU A 221 -1.46 -11.89 24.70
N GLU A 222 -2.18 -12.96 25.03
CA GLU A 222 -1.70 -14.35 24.97
C GLU A 222 -1.50 -14.90 23.55
N ARG A 223 -2.16 -14.32 22.53
CA ARG A 223 -2.02 -14.80 21.15
C ARG A 223 -1.41 -13.75 20.24
N ARG A 224 -0.29 -14.12 19.62
CA ARG A 224 0.40 -13.35 18.58
C ARG A 224 -0.62 -12.94 17.48
N PRO A 225 -0.70 -11.65 17.10
CA PRO A 225 -1.72 -11.16 16.17
C PRO A 225 -1.53 -11.76 14.77
N PRO A 226 -2.60 -11.88 13.96
CA PRO A 226 -2.53 -12.38 12.58
C PRO A 226 -1.44 -11.72 11.73
N SER A 227 -1.25 -10.40 11.90
CA SER A 227 -0.23 -9.62 11.20
C SER A 227 1.19 -10.15 11.40
N SER A 228 1.50 -10.85 12.50
CA SER A 228 2.82 -11.46 12.69
C SER A 228 3.09 -12.66 11.79
N TYR A 229 2.06 -13.20 11.13
CA TYR A 229 2.16 -14.29 10.17
C TYR A 229 2.07 -13.81 8.72
N ARG A 230 2.08 -12.49 8.48
CA ARG A 230 1.87 -11.89 7.15
C ARG A 230 2.72 -12.50 6.04
N ARG A 231 3.99 -12.81 6.30
CA ARG A 231 4.91 -13.38 5.30
C ARG A 231 4.45 -14.74 4.80
N ARG A 232 4.09 -15.61 5.76
CA ARG A 232 3.50 -16.94 5.49
C ARG A 232 2.18 -16.80 4.74
N ASP A 233 1.30 -15.93 5.22
CA ASP A 233 -0.06 -15.81 4.69
C ASP A 233 -0.06 -15.18 3.29
N PHE A 234 0.80 -14.19 3.04
CA PHE A 234 1.07 -13.67 1.72
C PHE A 234 1.67 -14.73 0.79
N GLY A 235 2.70 -15.46 1.25
CA GLY A 235 3.35 -16.52 0.45
C GLY A 235 2.42 -17.66 0.06
N ALA A 236 1.40 -17.95 0.89
CA ALA A 236 0.35 -18.91 0.55
C ALA A 236 -0.60 -18.41 -0.57
N LEU A 237 -0.73 -17.10 -0.75
CA LEU A 237 -1.57 -16.47 -1.77
C LEU A 237 -0.78 -16.17 -3.05
N VAL A 238 0.48 -15.76 -2.91
CA VAL A 238 1.30 -15.22 -4.00
C VAL A 238 2.63 -15.96 -4.05
N THR A 239 2.70 -16.97 -4.91
CA THR A 239 3.96 -17.68 -5.18
C THR A 239 4.91 -16.79 -5.97
N PRO A 240 6.24 -17.02 -5.91
CA PRO A 240 7.20 -16.24 -6.70
C PRO A 240 6.90 -16.25 -8.20
N GLY A 241 6.49 -17.41 -8.75
CA GLY A 241 6.11 -17.53 -10.16
C GLY A 241 4.79 -16.82 -10.51
N ARG A 242 3.87 -16.66 -9.56
CA ARG A 242 2.70 -15.78 -9.75
C ARG A 242 3.13 -14.33 -9.75
N LEU A 243 3.94 -13.91 -8.78
CA LEU A 243 4.45 -12.54 -8.68
C LEU A 243 5.22 -12.11 -9.93
N GLU A 244 6.07 -12.99 -10.47
CA GLU A 244 6.80 -12.74 -11.74
C GLU A 244 5.83 -12.43 -12.89
N LYS A 245 4.78 -13.25 -13.06
CA LYS A 245 3.79 -13.03 -14.11
C LYS A 245 3.07 -11.70 -13.95
N GLU A 246 2.67 -11.35 -12.73
CA GLU A 246 1.93 -10.10 -12.46
C GLU A 246 2.80 -8.85 -12.62
N VAL A 247 4.09 -8.92 -12.26
CA VAL A 247 5.05 -7.84 -12.52
C VAL A 247 5.25 -7.64 -14.03
N ALA A 248 5.36 -8.72 -14.81
CA ALA A 248 5.44 -8.60 -16.27
C ALA A 248 4.13 -8.04 -16.87
N ALA A 249 2.99 -8.53 -16.39
CA ALA A 249 1.67 -8.12 -16.87
C ALA A 249 1.40 -6.64 -16.60
N VAL A 250 1.69 -6.15 -15.38
CA VAL A 250 1.48 -4.74 -15.04
C VAL A 250 2.39 -3.80 -15.84
N LEU A 251 3.64 -4.19 -16.12
CA LEU A 251 4.51 -3.43 -17.04
C LEU A 251 3.88 -3.39 -18.45
N GLY A 252 3.24 -4.46 -18.90
CA GLY A 252 2.43 -4.45 -20.11
C GLY A 252 1.23 -3.50 -20.04
N VAL A 253 0.50 -3.48 -18.92
CA VAL A 253 -0.62 -2.54 -18.69
C VAL A 253 -0.13 -1.10 -18.78
N LEU A 254 0.96 -0.77 -18.10
CA LEU A 254 1.54 0.58 -18.11
C LEU A 254 1.97 1.03 -19.52
N ARG A 255 2.41 0.11 -20.38
CA ARG A 255 2.70 0.40 -21.81
C ARG A 255 1.46 0.67 -22.64
N ALA A 256 0.31 0.14 -22.25
CA ALA A 256 -0.94 0.37 -22.94
C ALA A 256 -1.63 1.67 -22.49
N LEU A 257 -1.22 2.25 -21.36
CA LEU A 257 -1.72 3.53 -20.88
C LEU A 257 -1.22 4.70 -21.74
N SER A 258 -2.01 5.77 -21.79
CA SER A 258 -1.64 7.03 -22.45
C SER A 258 -1.56 8.17 -21.41
N PRO A 259 -0.43 8.89 -21.31
CA PRO A 259 0.83 8.66 -22.02
C PRO A 259 1.60 7.44 -21.48
N VAL A 260 2.36 6.79 -22.35
CA VAL A 260 3.29 5.71 -21.94
C VAL A 260 4.41 6.33 -21.11
N PRO A 261 4.71 5.79 -19.90
CA PRO A 261 5.82 6.27 -19.09
C PRO A 261 7.15 6.22 -19.85
N GLU A 262 7.95 7.30 -19.79
CA GLU A 262 9.18 7.41 -20.57
C GLU A 262 10.19 6.30 -20.27
N TRP A 263 10.36 5.96 -18.99
CA TRP A 263 11.23 4.88 -18.52
C TRP A 263 10.85 3.49 -19.02
N LEU A 264 9.66 3.34 -19.60
CA LEU A 264 9.12 2.07 -20.07
C LEU A 264 9.06 1.96 -21.60
N ARG A 265 9.22 3.08 -22.32
CA ARG A 265 9.00 3.20 -23.77
C ARG A 265 9.94 2.32 -24.59
N ASP A 266 11.20 2.24 -24.18
CA ASP A 266 12.26 1.58 -24.94
C ASP A 266 12.59 0.17 -24.42
N LEU A 267 11.93 -0.27 -23.35
CA LEU A 267 12.23 -1.54 -22.70
C LEU A 267 11.68 -2.71 -23.53
N GLY A 268 12.52 -3.68 -23.89
CA GLY A 268 12.12 -4.85 -24.69
C GLY A 268 11.28 -5.87 -23.90
N THR A 269 10.69 -6.85 -24.59
CA THR A 269 9.94 -7.96 -23.95
C THR A 269 10.83 -8.86 -23.10
N GLU A 270 12.04 -9.18 -23.58
CA GLU A 270 13.03 -9.97 -22.84
C GLU A 270 13.54 -9.25 -21.59
N GLU A 271 13.69 -7.93 -21.67
CA GLU A 271 14.09 -7.10 -20.53
C GLU A 271 12.97 -7.06 -19.47
N VAL A 272 11.70 -6.95 -19.89
CA VAL A 272 10.55 -7.07 -18.97
C VAL A 272 10.55 -8.42 -18.27
N ALA A 273 10.75 -9.52 -19.00
CA ALA A 273 10.79 -10.85 -18.39
C ALA A 273 11.95 -10.97 -17.39
N THR A 274 13.11 -10.39 -17.71
CA THR A 274 14.28 -10.37 -16.83
C THR A 274 14.02 -9.56 -15.56
N VAL A 275 13.46 -8.35 -15.70
CA VAL A 275 13.07 -7.47 -14.59
C VAL A 275 12.06 -8.17 -13.70
N ALA A 276 11.00 -8.74 -14.28
CA ALA A 276 9.94 -9.38 -13.53
C ALA A 276 10.42 -10.58 -12.72
N ARG A 277 11.26 -11.43 -13.33
CA ARG A 277 11.88 -12.58 -12.66
C ARG A 277 12.79 -12.15 -11.52
N ARG A 278 13.61 -11.12 -11.74
CA ARG A 278 14.50 -10.57 -10.72
C ARG A 278 13.70 -9.97 -9.56
N ALA A 279 12.69 -9.16 -9.85
CA ALA A 279 11.83 -8.52 -8.88
C ALA A 279 11.10 -9.54 -7.99
N ALA A 280 10.49 -10.56 -8.61
CA ALA A 280 9.78 -11.60 -7.88
C ALA A 280 10.72 -12.44 -7.00
N ARG A 281 11.89 -12.82 -7.52
CA ARG A 281 12.90 -13.58 -6.77
C ARG A 281 13.41 -12.79 -5.55
N GLU A 282 13.93 -11.59 -5.77
CA GLU A 282 14.53 -10.79 -4.70
C GLU A 282 13.49 -10.35 -3.65
N PHE A 283 12.25 -10.05 -4.07
CA PHE A 283 11.17 -9.78 -3.13
C PHE A 283 10.84 -11.00 -2.28
N SER A 284 10.73 -12.18 -2.91
CA SER A 284 10.42 -13.42 -2.19
C SER A 284 11.54 -13.76 -1.20
N GLU A 285 12.80 -13.75 -1.62
CA GLU A 285 13.95 -14.02 -0.76
C GLU A 285 14.02 -13.12 0.48
N ARG A 286 13.59 -11.84 0.34
CA ARG A 286 13.65 -10.87 1.43
C ARG A 286 12.42 -10.90 2.35
N TYR A 287 11.22 -11.09 1.79
CA TYR A 287 9.97 -10.85 2.51
C TYR A 287 9.07 -12.07 2.69
N VAL A 288 9.28 -13.18 1.96
CA VAL A 288 8.38 -14.35 1.94
C VAL A 288 9.11 -15.61 2.37
#